data_AF-A0A0F7HJG4-F1
#
_entry.id   AF-A0A0F7HJG4-F1
#
_cell.length_a   1.000
_cell.length_b   1.000
_cell.length_c   1.000
_cell.angle_alpha   90.00
_cell.angle_beta   90.00
_cell.angle_gamma   90.00
#
_symmetry.space_group_name_H-M   'P 1'
#
loop_
_entity.id
_entity.type
_entity.pdbx_description
1 polymer ?
#
loop_
_entity_poly.entity_id
_entity_poly.type
_entity_poly.pdbx_seq_one_letter_code
_entity_poly.pdbx_strand_id
1 'polypeptide(L)'
;MFSLDWQWLNMVSNIALITNIILAVFIVIFENKKATSVWAWLMVLFFLPIVGFLHAKSIVIDDKVSSIGTANVDMRSAELNFEINTFIYHEEFAEEMKKTFHKDMESSTEMTEEMYENRSYYKRVKESVSRLLSPLL
;
A
#
# COMPACT_ATOMS: atom_id res chain seq x y z
N MET A 1 18.81 -49.87 -2.33
CA MET A 1 17.36 -49.87 -2.06
C MET A 1 17.13 -49.20 -0.72
N PHE A 2 17.01 -47.87 -0.70
CA PHE A 2 16.56 -47.12 0.48
C PHE A 2 15.11 -46.73 0.20
N SER A 3 14.16 -47.38 0.87
CA SER A 3 12.78 -46.93 0.85
C SER A 3 12.73 -45.61 1.63
N LEU A 4 12.56 -44.49 0.94
CA LEU A 4 12.20 -43.21 1.56
C LEU A 4 10.84 -43.39 2.21
N ASP A 5 10.86 -43.73 3.48
CA ASP A 5 9.67 -44.00 4.25
C ASP A 5 8.94 -42.68 4.53
N TRP A 6 7.62 -42.67 4.41
CA TRP A 6 6.80 -41.47 4.62
C TRP A 6 6.99 -40.86 6.02
N GLN A 7 7.43 -41.68 6.97
CA GLN A 7 7.80 -41.24 8.31
C GLN A 7 9.00 -40.29 8.33
N TRP A 8 10.01 -40.51 7.47
CA TRP A 8 11.17 -39.61 7.37
C TRP A 8 10.79 -38.26 6.79
N LEU A 9 9.95 -38.25 5.75
CA LEU A 9 9.43 -37.01 5.17
C LEU A 9 8.58 -36.22 6.17
N ASN A 10 7.72 -36.91 6.94
CA ASN A 10 6.94 -36.28 7.99
C ASN A 10 7.82 -35.74 9.13
N MET A 11 8.87 -36.46 9.52
CA MET A 11 9.80 -36.00 10.56
C MET A 11 10.58 -34.77 10.12
N VAL A 12 11.14 -34.77 8.90
CA VAL A 12 11.86 -33.62 8.33
C VAL A 12 10.92 -32.42 8.16
N SER A 13 9.70 -32.65 7.66
CA SER A 13 8.68 -31.60 7.53
C SER A 13 8.30 -31.01 8.89
N ASN A 14 8.11 -31.83 9.92
CA ASN A 14 7.78 -31.36 11.26
C ASN A 14 8.92 -30.54 11.89
N ILE A 15 10.18 -30.98 11.70
CA ILE A 15 11.35 -30.22 12.16
C ILE A 15 11.43 -28.87 11.45
N ALA A 16 11.28 -28.85 10.12
CA ALA A 16 11.28 -27.60 9.35
C ALA A 16 10.16 -26.65 9.78
N LEU A 17 8.97 -27.18 10.08
CA LEU A 17 7.82 -26.40 10.54
C LEU A 17 8.08 -25.79 11.92
N ILE A 18 8.64 -26.57 12.86
CA ILE A 18 9.02 -26.08 14.19
C ILE A 18 10.09 -24.99 14.10
N THR A 19 11.14 -25.21 13.28
CA THR A 19 12.20 -24.22 13.07
C THR A 19 11.65 -22.92 12.47
N ASN A 20 10.73 -23.00 11.50
CA ASN A 20 10.09 -21.82 10.91
C ASN A 20 9.24 -21.04 11.92
N ILE A 21 8.50 -21.72 12.80
CA ILE A 21 7.73 -21.05 13.86
C ILE A 21 8.66 -20.32 14.83
N ILE A 22 9.77 -20.93 15.24
CA ILE A 22 10.74 -20.31 16.15
C ILE A 22 11.38 -19.08 15.52
N LEU A 23 11.79 -19.16 14.25
CA LEU A 23 12.36 -18.03 13.51
C LEU A 23 11.34 -16.89 13.35
N ALA A 24 10.09 -17.21 13.03
CA ALA A 24 9.02 -16.21 12.92
C ALA A 24 8.78 -15.50 14.26
N VAL A 25 8.70 -16.23 15.37
CA VAL A 25 8.56 -15.65 16.72
C VAL A 25 9.78 -14.78 17.07
N PHE A 26 10.99 -15.24 16.75
CA PHE A 26 12.21 -14.47 16.99
C PHE A 26 12.23 -13.16 16.20
N ILE A 27 11.94 -13.19 14.89
CA ILE A 27 11.86 -11.99 14.05
C ILE A 27 10.81 -11.02 14.59
N VAL A 28 9.64 -11.53 14.97
CA VAL A 28 8.52 -10.72 15.50
C VAL A 28 8.87 -10.07 16.86
N ILE A 29 9.67 -10.74 17.70
CA ILE A 29 10.07 -10.23 19.01
C ILE A 29 11.27 -9.27 18.91
N PHE A 30 12.23 -9.54 18.02
CA PHE A 30 13.45 -8.75 17.89
C PHE A 30 13.32 -7.57 16.92
N GLU A 31 12.38 -7.62 15.98
CA GLU A 31 12.14 -6.51 15.07
C GLU A 31 11.17 -5.53 15.73
N ASN A 32 11.73 -4.44 16.25
CA ASN A 32 11.07 -3.33 16.96
C ASN A 32 10.11 -2.49 16.09
N LYS A 33 9.37 -3.12 15.18
CA LYS A 33 8.23 -2.52 14.49
C LYS A 33 6.99 -3.29 14.88
N LYS A 34 6.44 -2.91 16.05
CA LYS A 34 5.14 -3.34 16.61
C LYS A 34 4.58 -4.56 15.89
N ALA A 35 4.96 -5.76 16.33
CA ALA A 35 4.53 -7.07 15.81
C ALA A 35 3.07 -7.09 15.31
N THR A 36 2.17 -6.53 16.11
CA THR A 36 0.74 -6.40 15.80
C THR A 36 0.46 -5.68 14.48
N SER A 37 1.24 -4.66 14.13
CA SER A 37 1.12 -3.90 12.89
C SER A 37 1.63 -4.70 11.69
N VAL A 38 2.75 -5.43 11.83
CA VAL A 38 3.28 -6.31 10.77
C VAL A 38 2.30 -7.45 10.48
N TRP A 39 1.78 -8.10 11.52
CA TRP A 39 0.77 -9.15 11.38
C TRP A 39 -0.55 -8.62 10.81
N ALA A 40 -1.03 -7.45 11.26
CA ALA A 40 -2.23 -6.84 10.69
C ALA A 40 -2.05 -6.52 9.20
N TRP A 41 -0.89 -5.98 8.80
CA TRP A 41 -0.58 -5.71 7.40
C TRP A 41 -0.48 -6.98 6.56
N LEU A 42 0.12 -8.04 7.08
CA LEU A 42 0.16 -9.34 6.40
C LEU A 42 -1.25 -9.93 6.24
N MET A 43 -2.09 -9.88 7.28
CA MET A 43 -3.46 -10.37 7.19
C MET A 43 -4.29 -9.55 6.19
N VAL A 44 -4.14 -8.22 6.19
CA VAL A 44 -4.77 -7.35 5.18
C VAL A 44 -4.31 -7.74 3.78
N LEU A 45 -3.01 -7.93 3.58
CA LEU A 45 -2.44 -8.28 2.27
C LEU A 45 -2.88 -9.67 1.77
N PHE A 46 -3.01 -10.65 2.67
CA PHE A 46 -3.42 -12.01 2.34
C PHE A 46 -4.94 -12.16 2.18
N PHE A 47 -5.75 -11.44 2.95
CA PHE A 47 -7.21 -11.58 2.96
C PHE A 47 -7.97 -10.58 2.09
N LEU A 48 -7.37 -9.44 1.73
CA LEU A 48 -7.92 -8.53 0.72
C LEU A 48 -7.20 -8.78 -0.61
N PRO A 49 -7.74 -9.65 -1.49
CA PRO A 49 -7.18 -9.81 -2.82
C PRO A 49 -7.24 -8.45 -3.53
N ILE A 50 -6.05 -7.90 -3.80
CA ILE A 50 -5.72 -6.77 -4.68
C ILE A 50 -6.91 -5.87 -4.99
N VAL A 51 -7.35 -5.11 -3.98
CA VAL A 51 -8.13 -3.90 -4.25
C VAL A 51 -7.16 -2.96 -4.96
N GLY A 52 -7.42 -2.64 -6.23
CA GLY A 52 -6.58 -1.76 -7.05
C GLY A 52 -6.39 -0.41 -6.37
N PHE A 53 -5.31 -0.28 -5.62
CA PHE A 53 -5.01 0.90 -4.82
C PHE A 53 -3.95 1.73 -5.53
N LEU A 54 -4.33 2.96 -5.91
CA LEU A 54 -3.40 3.92 -6.48
C LEU A 54 -2.56 4.53 -5.36
N HIS A 55 -1.32 4.06 -5.20
CA HIS A 55 -0.38 4.57 -4.20
C HIS A 55 0.66 5.54 -4.79
N ALA A 56 0.67 5.71 -6.11
CA ALA A 56 1.59 6.63 -6.78
C ALA A 56 1.27 8.08 -6.39
N LYS A 57 2.32 8.83 -6.06
CA LYS A 57 2.27 10.27 -5.74
C LYS A 57 3.20 10.95 -6.72
N SER A 58 2.62 11.40 -7.82
CA SER A 58 3.37 11.99 -8.91
C SER A 58 2.68 13.22 -9.46
N ILE A 59 3.48 14.17 -9.93
CA ILE A 59 3.03 15.40 -10.58
C ILE A 59 3.77 15.50 -11.92
N VAL A 60 3.08 15.91 -12.97
CA VAL A 60 3.68 16.27 -14.27
C VAL A 60 3.32 17.72 -14.57
N ILE A 61 4.31 18.52 -14.96
CA ILE A 61 4.19 19.95 -15.23
C ILE A 61 4.65 20.22 -16.66
N ASP A 62 3.77 20.83 -17.46
CA ASP A 62 3.99 21.29 -18.84
C ASP A 62 4.68 20.27 -19.76
N ASP A 63 4.43 18.97 -19.55
CA ASP A 63 5.04 17.87 -20.31
C ASP A 63 6.59 17.85 -20.28
N LYS A 64 7.20 18.53 -19.30
CA LYS A 64 8.66 18.76 -19.23
C LYS A 64 9.30 18.31 -17.93
N VAL A 65 8.56 18.46 -16.84
CA VAL A 65 9.04 18.16 -15.50
C VAL A 65 8.08 17.19 -14.85
N SER A 66 8.63 16.17 -14.22
CA SER A 66 7.85 15.29 -13.37
C SER A 66 8.44 15.24 -11.97
N SER A 67 7.58 14.99 -11.00
CA SER A 67 7.96 14.79 -9.60
C SER A 67 7.37 13.47 -9.15
N ILE A 68 8.18 12.62 -8.52
CA ILE A 68 7.75 11.33 -7.96
C ILE A 68 8.36 11.17 -6.58
N GLY A 69 7.54 10.81 -5.59
CA GLY A 69 8.02 10.71 -4.23
C GLY A 69 7.04 10.10 -3.24
N THR A 70 7.35 10.30 -1.97
CA THR A 70 6.51 9.88 -0.85
C THR A 70 5.51 10.96 -0.43
N ALA A 71 5.79 12.23 -0.79
CA ALA A 71 4.99 13.38 -0.39
C ALA A 71 3.55 13.30 -0.91
N ASN A 72 2.59 13.43 0.00
CA ASN A 72 1.19 13.63 -0.32
C ASN A 72 0.89 15.12 -0.51
N VAL A 73 -0.21 15.44 -1.20
CA VAL A 73 -0.67 16.83 -1.40
C VAL A 73 -1.56 17.24 -0.23
N ASP A 74 -0.99 17.30 0.98
CA ASP A 74 -1.67 17.74 2.20
C ASP A 74 -0.72 18.49 3.16
N MET A 75 -1.29 19.25 4.09
CA MET A 75 -0.51 20.09 5.02
C MET A 75 0.37 19.28 5.97
N ARG A 76 -0.06 18.07 6.38
CA ARG A 76 0.73 17.23 7.29
C ARG A 76 1.99 16.74 6.59
N SER A 77 1.87 16.32 5.33
CA SER A 77 3.01 15.90 4.51
C SER A 77 3.98 17.06 4.25
N ALA A 78 3.45 18.29 4.09
CA ALA A 78 4.27 19.49 3.89
C ALA A 78 5.01 19.98 5.15
N GLU A 79 4.39 19.90 6.34
CA GLU A 79 4.93 20.51 7.56
C GLU A 79 5.52 19.53 8.58
N LEU A 80 5.04 18.28 8.61
CA LEU A 80 5.30 17.35 9.73
C LEU A 80 6.05 16.08 9.31
N ASN A 81 5.78 15.55 8.11
CA ASN A 81 6.39 14.30 7.69
C ASN A 81 7.79 14.51 7.09
N PHE A 82 8.66 13.52 7.30
CA PHE A 82 9.90 13.43 6.55
C PHE A 82 9.62 12.78 5.20
N GLU A 83 9.43 13.61 4.18
CA GLU A 83 9.13 13.18 2.82
C GLU A 83 10.35 13.32 1.90
N ILE A 84 10.43 12.46 0.90
CA ILE A 84 11.43 12.55 -0.17
C ILE A 84 10.70 12.61 -1.51
N ASN A 85 11.08 13.57 -2.36
CA ASN A 85 10.50 13.75 -3.68
C ASN A 85 11.60 14.01 -4.70
N THR A 86 11.55 13.31 -5.83
CA THR A 86 12.54 13.40 -6.90
C THR A 86 11.96 14.20 -8.04
N PHE A 87 12.65 15.28 -8.43
CA PHE A 87 12.31 16.06 -9.62
C PHE A 87 13.12 15.60 -10.81
N ILE A 88 12.43 15.28 -11.90
CA ILE A 88 13.02 14.75 -13.14
C ILE A 88 12.66 15.73 -14.26
N TYR A 89 13.69 16.43 -14.75
CA TYR A 89 13.60 17.40 -15.84
C TYR A 89 13.92 16.71 -17.16
N HIS A 90 12.96 15.93 -17.68
CA HIS A 90 13.13 15.14 -18.90
C HIS A 90 11.78 14.99 -19.62
N GLU A 91 11.68 15.54 -20.83
CA GLU A 91 10.43 15.61 -21.60
C GLU A 91 9.85 14.23 -21.92
N GLU A 92 10.68 13.29 -22.40
CA GLU A 92 10.19 11.95 -22.76
C GLU A 92 9.66 11.19 -21.54
N PHE A 93 10.25 11.43 -20.36
CA PHE A 93 9.83 10.78 -19.12
C PHE A 93 8.54 11.41 -18.59
N ALA A 94 8.42 12.74 -18.68
CA ALA A 94 7.20 13.45 -18.35
C ALA A 94 6.01 12.99 -19.23
N GLU A 95 6.26 12.77 -20.52
CA GLU A 95 5.25 12.26 -21.46
C GLU A 95 4.83 10.81 -21.14
N GLU A 96 5.76 9.94 -20.73
CA GLU A 96 5.44 8.58 -20.26
C GLU A 96 4.58 8.59 -18.99
N MET A 97 4.92 9.44 -18.03
CA MET A 97 4.14 9.63 -16.80
C MET A 97 2.73 10.15 -17.09
N LYS A 98 2.60 11.10 -18.02
CA LYS A 98 1.31 11.62 -18.47
C LYS A 98 0.44 10.54 -19.11
N LYS A 99 1.01 9.70 -19.97
CA LYS A 99 0.28 8.56 -20.58
C LYS A 99 -0.21 7.58 -19.51
N THR A 100 0.61 7.30 -18.51
CA THR A 100 0.23 6.45 -17.37
C THR A 100 -0.94 7.06 -16.59
N PHE A 101 -0.86 8.36 -16.29
CA PHE A 101 -1.94 9.09 -15.63
C PHE A 101 -3.26 9.04 -16.42
N HIS A 102 -3.21 9.28 -17.73
CA HIS A 102 -4.41 9.19 -18.58
C HIS A 102 -5.00 7.79 -18.64
N LYS A 103 -4.15 6.76 -18.67
CA LYS A 103 -4.61 5.37 -18.61
C LYS A 103 -5.32 5.07 -17.29
N ASP A 104 -4.81 5.57 -16.17
CA ASP A 104 -5.48 5.42 -14.87
C ASP A 104 -6.83 6.15 -14.85
N MET A 105 -6.92 7.32 -15.49
CA MET A 105 -8.18 8.07 -15.63
C MET A 105 -9.26 7.29 -16.37
N GLU A 106 -8.93 6.44 -17.35
CA GLU A 106 -9.92 5.60 -18.06
C GLU A 106 -10.71 4.68 -17.12
N SER A 107 -10.10 4.28 -16.00
CA SER A 107 -10.72 3.46 -14.96
C SER A 107 -11.32 4.26 -13.80
N SER A 108 -11.23 5.58 -13.85
CA SER A 108 -11.70 6.49 -12.81
C SER A 108 -13.12 6.99 -13.08
N THR A 109 -13.84 7.38 -12.03
CA THR A 109 -15.11 8.09 -12.15
C THR A 109 -14.88 9.55 -11.82
N GLU A 110 -15.29 10.45 -12.71
CA GLU A 110 -15.24 11.88 -12.45
C GLU A 110 -16.12 12.23 -11.23
N MET A 111 -15.56 13.02 -10.31
CA MET A 111 -16.27 13.48 -9.12
C MET A 111 -16.80 14.90 -9.38
N THR A 112 -18.11 15.03 -9.57
CA THR A 112 -18.77 16.33 -9.70
C THR A 112 -19.36 16.80 -8.38
N GLU A 113 -19.61 18.11 -8.27
CA GLU A 113 -20.24 18.70 -7.09
C GLU A 113 -21.64 18.12 -6.86
N GLU A 114 -22.46 17.98 -7.90
CA GLU A 114 -23.79 17.38 -7.83
C GLU A 114 -23.75 15.94 -7.30
N MET A 115 -22.79 15.13 -7.77
CA MET A 115 -22.59 13.76 -7.27
C MET A 115 -22.19 13.75 -5.80
N TYR A 116 -21.35 14.70 -5.38
CA TYR A 116 -20.94 14.85 -4.00
C TYR A 116 -22.14 15.23 -3.11
N GLU A 117 -22.94 16.21 -3.52
CA GLU A 117 -24.13 16.64 -2.77
C GLU A 117 -25.17 15.52 -2.67
N ASN A 118 -25.43 14.82 -3.77
CA ASN A 118 -26.41 13.73 -3.84
C ASN A 118 -25.89 12.37 -3.32
N ARG A 119 -24.73 12.32 -2.67
CA ARG A 119 -24.18 11.08 -2.12
C ARG A 119 -25.06 10.51 -1.00
N SER A 120 -25.24 9.19 -1.00
CA SER A 120 -26.14 8.49 -0.07
C SER A 120 -25.77 8.66 1.40
N TYR A 121 -26.77 8.61 2.29
CA TYR A 121 -26.58 8.72 3.73
C TYR A 121 -25.56 7.71 4.28
N TYR A 122 -25.58 6.48 3.76
CA TYR A 122 -24.63 5.44 4.14
C TYR A 122 -23.17 5.82 3.81
N LYS A 123 -22.91 6.44 2.65
CA LYS A 123 -21.57 6.95 2.31
C LYS A 123 -21.13 8.05 3.29
N ARG A 124 -22.02 8.99 3.64
CA ARG A 124 -21.73 10.07 4.59
C ARG A 124 -21.37 9.55 5.99
N VAL A 125 -22.05 8.51 6.46
CA VAL A 125 -21.74 7.87 7.74
C VAL A 125 -20.36 7.22 7.70
N LYS A 126 -20.03 6.48 6.62
CA LYS A 126 -18.69 5.89 6.44
C LYS A 126 -17.59 6.95 6.44
N GLU A 127 -17.74 8.02 5.65
CA GLU A 127 -16.80 9.15 5.61
C GLU A 127 -16.61 9.76 7.01
N SER A 128 -17.68 9.87 7.79
CA SER A 128 -17.63 10.43 9.15
C SER A 128 -16.88 9.55 10.13
N VAL A 129 -17.09 8.23 10.08
CA VAL A 129 -16.32 7.27 10.89
C VAL A 129 -14.85 7.24 10.46
N SER A 130 -14.57 7.24 9.15
CA SER A 130 -13.19 7.31 8.64
C SER A 130 -12.46 8.57 9.11
N ARG A 131 -13.14 9.72 9.19
CA ARG A 131 -12.56 10.97 9.72
C ARG A 131 -12.11 10.85 11.18
N LEU A 132 -12.80 10.07 12.01
CA LEU A 132 -12.38 9.83 13.41
C LEU A 132 -11.05 9.07 13.49
N LEU A 133 -10.76 8.22 12.49
CA LEU A 133 -9.51 7.45 12.40
C LEU A 133 -8.39 8.22 11.67
N SER A 134 -8.70 9.32 11.00
CA SER A 134 -7.72 10.13 10.24
C SER A 134 -6.50 10.61 11.03
N PRO A 135 -6.55 10.86 12.37
CA PRO A 135 -5.36 11.23 13.12
C PRO A 135 -4.38 10.06 13.37
N LEU A 136 -4.84 8.82 13.23
CA LEU A 136 -4.04 7.60 13.39
C LEU A 136 -3.40 7.14 12.07
N LEU A 137 -3.90 7.67 10.95
CA LEU A 137 -3.39 7.49 9.59
C LEU A 137 -2.46 8.65 9.22
#